data_AF-A0A2T3ASP5-F1
#
_entry.id   AF-A0A2T3ASP5-F1
#
_cell.length_a   1.000
_cell.length_b   1.000
_cell.length_c   1.000
_cell.angle_alpha   90.00
_cell.angle_beta   90.00
_cell.angle_gamma   90.00
#
_symmetry.space_group_name_H-M   'P 1'
#
loop_
_entity.id
_entity.type
_entity.pdbx_description
1 polymer ?
#
loop_
_entity_poly.entity_id
_entity_poly.type
_entity_poly.pdbx_seq_one_letter_code
_entity_poly.pdbx_strand_id
1 'polypeptide(L)'
;MDLLSSIRKSGSRGGVNFSWEDVTTSQHRENYLGHSLMAPVGRWQKNRDLSWYAKAGDHAASKGETAEEKRERERKEEIKRIKEAEEDALARALGLPVPDRS
;
A
#
# COMPACT_ATOMS: atom_id res chain seq x y z
N MET A 1 7.12 7.53 41.59
CA MET A 1 8.24 7.21 40.68
C MET A 1 7.72 6.20 39.69
N ASP A 2 7.35 6.66 38.50
CA ASP A 2 6.68 5.83 37.50
C ASP A 2 7.70 4.91 36.81
N LEU A 3 7.48 3.60 36.89
CA LEU A 3 8.38 2.55 36.41
C LEU A 3 7.87 1.96 35.09
N LEU A 4 7.45 2.80 34.14
CA LEU A 4 7.22 2.34 32.77
C LEU A 4 8.53 2.36 31.97
N SER A 5 9.42 1.44 32.32
CA SER A 5 10.43 0.94 31.39
C SER A 5 9.73 0.10 30.32
N SER A 6 9.10 0.76 29.34
CA SER A 6 8.71 0.14 28.08
C SER A 6 9.97 -0.11 27.24
N ILE A 7 10.88 -0.92 27.78
CA ILE A 7 12.00 -1.48 27.02
C ILE A 7 11.35 -2.46 26.05
N ARG A 8 11.23 -2.04 24.79
CA ARG A 8 10.84 -2.90 23.67
C ARG A 8 11.67 -4.18 23.78
N LYS A 9 11.01 -5.29 24.07
CA LYS A 9 11.60 -6.62 24.08
C LYS A 9 11.82 -7.07 22.64
N SER A 10 12.82 -6.50 21.97
CA SER A 10 13.32 -7.01 20.69
C SER A 10 14.48 -7.96 20.97
N GLY A 11 14.21 -9.27 20.92
CA GLY A 11 15.27 -10.28 20.91
C GLY A 11 14.97 -11.50 21.77
N SER A 12 14.25 -12.49 21.21
CA SER A 12 14.09 -13.83 21.81
C SER A 12 14.55 -14.96 20.89
N ARG A 13 15.47 -14.66 19.94
CA ARG A 13 16.16 -15.66 19.12
C ARG A 13 17.62 -15.24 18.95
N GLY A 14 18.50 -15.79 19.79
CA GLY A 14 19.95 -15.86 19.56
C GLY A 14 20.66 -14.57 19.11
N GLY A 15 21.01 -13.73 20.09
CA GLY A 15 22.15 -12.80 20.10
C GLY A 15 22.61 -12.15 18.80
N VAL A 16 22.02 -11.01 18.43
CA VAL A 16 22.72 -9.73 18.19
C VAL A 16 21.68 -8.60 18.37
N ASN A 17 22.06 -7.47 18.98
CA ASN A 17 21.23 -6.26 18.94
C ASN A 17 21.30 -5.68 17.52
N PHE A 18 20.40 -6.11 16.63
CA PHE A 18 20.29 -5.59 15.28
C PHE A 18 19.27 -4.45 15.24
N SER A 19 19.68 -3.28 14.78
CA SER A 19 18.81 -2.14 14.51
C SER A 19 19.02 -1.64 13.09
N TRP A 20 17.91 -1.38 12.38
CA TRP A 20 17.97 -0.73 11.07
C TRP A 20 18.51 0.70 11.16
N GLU A 21 18.34 1.37 12.28
CA GLU A 21 18.91 2.70 12.52
C GLU A 21 20.45 2.64 12.48
N ASP A 22 21.06 1.62 13.10
CA ASP A 22 22.52 1.44 13.06
C ASP A 22 23.03 1.15 11.65
N VAL A 23 22.25 0.39 10.86
CA VAL A 23 22.54 0.10 9.45
C VAL A 23 22.55 1.38 8.61
N THR A 24 21.68 2.36 8.88
CA THR A 24 21.68 3.64 8.13
C THR A 24 23.00 4.39 8.27
N THR A 25 23.63 4.33 9.44
CA THR A 25 24.89 5.01 9.76
C THR A 25 26.15 4.18 9.51
N SER A 26 25.99 2.89 9.19
CA SER A 26 27.11 1.98 8.96
C SER A 26 27.89 2.30 7.69
N GLN A 27 29.22 2.18 7.75
CA GLN A 27 30.10 2.28 6.58
C GLN A 27 29.82 1.19 5.55
N HIS A 28 29.35 0.03 6.01
CA HIS A 28 29.08 -1.15 5.19
C HIS A 28 27.58 -1.40 5.01
N ARG A 29 26.75 -0.36 5.03
CA ARG A 29 25.28 -0.48 4.93
C ARG A 29 24.80 -1.33 3.75
N GLU A 30 25.53 -1.29 2.64
CA GLU A 30 25.23 -2.01 1.40
C GLU A 30 25.39 -3.53 1.51
N ASN A 31 26.14 -4.00 2.52
CA ASN A 31 26.30 -5.43 2.80
C ASN A 31 25.11 -6.01 3.58
N TYR A 32 24.18 -5.18 4.05
CA TYR A 32 22.99 -5.64 4.76
C TYR A 32 21.86 -5.93 3.77
N LEU A 33 21.35 -7.14 3.79
CA LEU A 33 20.20 -7.54 2.97
C LEU A 33 18.99 -6.68 3.30
N GLY A 34 18.42 -6.00 2.30
CA GLY A 34 17.24 -5.14 2.48
C GLY A 34 17.55 -3.69 2.88
N HIS A 35 18.82 -3.27 2.89
CA HIS A 35 19.21 -1.90 3.22
C HIS A 35 18.52 -0.84 2.34
N SER A 36 18.20 -1.15 1.08
CA SER A 36 17.55 -0.24 0.14
C SER A 36 16.13 0.13 0.53
N LEU A 37 15.42 -0.77 1.24
CA LEU A 37 14.04 -0.57 1.67
C LEU A 37 13.95 -0.22 3.16
N MET A 38 14.75 -0.86 4.00
CA MET A 38 14.62 -0.79 5.46
C MET A 38 15.56 0.24 6.11
N ALA A 39 16.64 0.63 5.44
CA ALA A 39 17.55 1.69 5.85
C ALA A 39 17.89 2.66 4.70
N PRO A 40 16.87 3.23 4.02
CA PRO A 40 17.09 4.18 2.94
C PRO A 40 17.80 5.45 3.44
N VAL A 41 18.79 5.93 2.70
CA VAL A 41 19.58 7.13 3.06
C VAL A 41 19.69 8.10 1.90
N GLY A 42 19.84 9.39 2.20
CA GLY A 42 19.96 10.45 1.20
C GLY A 42 18.61 11.01 0.75
N ARG A 43 18.64 11.96 -0.20
CA ARG A 43 17.45 12.75 -0.57
C ARG A 43 16.46 12.00 -1.47
N TRP A 44 16.91 10.96 -2.18
CA TRP A 44 16.09 10.24 -3.15
C TRP A 44 14.85 9.57 -2.54
N GLN A 45 14.92 9.17 -1.27
CA GLN A 45 13.80 8.57 -0.53
C GLN A 45 12.71 9.59 -0.14
N LYS A 46 13.02 10.89 -0.09
CA LYS A 46 12.10 11.90 0.42
C LYS A 46 10.86 11.95 -0.47
N ASN A 47 9.68 11.95 0.16
CA ASN A 47 8.37 11.94 -0.52
C ASN A 47 8.15 10.74 -1.46
N ARG A 48 8.80 9.60 -1.20
CA ARG A 48 8.63 8.37 -1.97
C ARG A 48 8.16 7.24 -1.08
N ASP A 49 7.16 6.50 -1.55
CA ASP A 49 6.71 5.28 -0.89
C ASP A 49 7.49 4.08 -1.45
N LEU A 50 8.45 3.57 -0.67
CA LEU A 50 9.29 2.43 -1.06
C LEU A 50 8.52 1.10 -1.02
N SER A 51 7.48 1.02 -0.20
CA SER A 51 6.67 -0.19 0.00
C SER A 51 5.37 -0.16 -0.82
N TRP A 52 5.26 0.73 -1.81
CA TRP A 52 4.06 0.90 -2.63
C TRP A 52 3.59 -0.42 -3.27
N TYR A 53 4.52 -1.28 -3.67
CA TYR A 53 4.22 -2.57 -4.30
C TYR A 53 3.51 -3.54 -3.35
N ALA A 54 3.78 -3.45 -2.04
CA ALA A 54 3.21 -4.33 -1.03
C ALA A 54 1.82 -3.85 -0.57
N LYS A 55 1.53 -2.55 -0.68
CA LYS A 55 0.23 -1.96 -0.30
C LYS A 55 -0.94 -2.41 -1.18
N ALA A 56 -0.66 -2.96 -2.36
CA ALA A 56 -1.69 -3.58 -3.19
C ALA A 56 -2.37 -4.79 -2.49
N GLY A 57 -1.71 -5.40 -1.50
CA GLY A 57 -2.22 -6.54 -0.73
C GLY A 57 -2.99 -6.18 0.55
N ASP A 58 -2.75 -5.01 1.16
CA ASP A 58 -3.34 -4.69 2.48
C ASP A 58 -4.82 -4.24 2.41
N HIS A 59 -5.30 -3.83 1.24
CA HIS A 59 -6.75 -3.73 0.95
C HIS A 59 -7.34 -5.04 0.42
N ALA A 60 -6.63 -6.16 0.52
CA ALA A 60 -6.97 -7.44 -0.11
C ALA A 60 -6.88 -8.63 0.88
N ALA A 61 -7.58 -8.52 2.00
CA ALA A 61 -7.92 -9.69 2.82
C ALA A 61 -9.44 -9.83 3.02
N SER A 62 -10.20 -9.71 1.93
CA SER A 62 -11.36 -10.60 1.76
C SER A 62 -10.86 -11.84 1.04
N LYS A 63 -10.80 -12.94 1.78
CA LYS A 63 -10.41 -14.31 1.40
C LYS A 63 -10.37 -14.60 -0.12
N GLY A 64 -9.17 -14.85 -0.64
CA GLY A 64 -8.97 -15.81 -1.74
C GLY A 64 -8.95 -15.28 -3.17
N GLU A 65 -9.12 -13.99 -3.42
CA GLU A 65 -9.00 -13.43 -4.77
C GLU A 65 -7.55 -13.09 -5.12
N THR A 66 -7.12 -13.48 -6.31
CA THR A 66 -5.81 -13.09 -6.83
C THR A 66 -5.78 -11.58 -7.14
N ALA A 67 -4.59 -10.97 -7.09
CA ALA A 67 -4.43 -9.53 -7.34
C ALA A 67 -4.87 -9.12 -8.76
N GLU A 68 -4.86 -10.06 -9.72
CA GLU A 68 -5.32 -9.84 -11.09
C GLU A 68 -6.85 -9.81 -11.19
N GLU A 69 -7.55 -10.75 -10.55
CA GLU A 69 -9.01 -10.81 -10.54
C GLU A 69 -9.64 -9.57 -9.89
N LYS A 70 -9.02 -9.03 -8.83
CA LYS A 70 -9.48 -7.79 -8.20
C LYS A 70 -9.29 -6.58 -9.11
N ARG A 71 -8.16 -6.46 -9.80
CA ARG A 71 -7.90 -5.39 -10.79
C ARG A 71 -8.91 -5.44 -11.93
N GLU A 72 -9.25 -6.64 -12.40
CA GLU A 72 -10.28 -6.79 -13.42
C GLU A 72 -11.66 -6.38 -12.91
N ARG A 73 -12.02 -6.71 -11.66
CA ARG A 73 -13.29 -6.28 -11.07
C ARG A 73 -13.35 -4.76 -10.93
N GLU A 74 -12.33 -4.15 -10.34
CA GLU A 74 -12.26 -2.69 -10.17
C GLU A 74 -12.35 -1.99 -11.52
N ARG A 75 -11.62 -2.47 -12.53
CA ARG A 75 -11.70 -1.94 -13.90
C ARG A 75 -13.10 -2.12 -14.51
N LYS A 76 -13.77 -3.26 -14.28
CA LYS A 76 -15.15 -3.49 -14.75
C LYS A 76 -16.14 -2.54 -14.07
N GLU A 77 -15.98 -2.28 -12.78
CA GLU A 77 -16.80 -1.33 -12.02
C GLU A 77 -16.60 0.12 -12.48
N GLU A 78 -15.36 0.52 -12.75
CA GLU A 78 -15.05 1.83 -13.33
C GLU A 78 -15.69 2.00 -14.70
N ILE A 79 -15.51 1.01 -15.59
CA ILE A 79 -16.15 1.02 -16.92
C ILE A 79 -17.66 1.07 -16.80
N LYS A 80 -18.25 0.33 -15.86
CA LYS A 80 -19.70 0.33 -15.63
C LYS A 80 -20.19 1.73 -15.22
N ARG A 81 -19.50 2.37 -14.27
CA ARG A 81 -19.84 3.73 -13.83
C ARG A 81 -19.74 4.75 -14.96
N ILE A 82 -18.72 4.65 -15.81
CA ILE A 82 -18.57 5.52 -16.99
C ILE A 82 -19.72 5.30 -17.96
N LYS A 83 -20.03 4.04 -18.28
CA LYS A 83 -21.14 3.70 -19.19
C LYS A 83 -22.49 4.17 -18.66
N GLU A 84 -22.74 4.06 -17.36
CA GLU A 84 -23.96 4.57 -16.74
C GLU A 84 -24.05 6.10 -16.88
N ALA A 85 -22.94 6.83 -16.65
CA ALA A 85 -22.91 8.27 -16.83
C ALA A 85 -23.10 8.69 -18.30
N GLU A 86 -22.57 7.92 -19.24
CA GLU A 86 -22.77 8.12 -20.68
C GLU A 86 -24.23 7.86 -21.08
N GLU A 87 -24.84 6.78 -20.58
CA GLU A 87 -26.25 6.45 -20.80
C GLU A 87 -27.17 7.54 -20.25
N ASP A 88 -26.90 8.06 -19.05
CA ASP A 88 -27.67 9.14 -18.45
C ASP A 88 -27.55 10.44 -19.26
N ALA A 89 -26.36 10.75 -19.78
CA ALA A 89 -26.15 11.91 -20.65
C ALA A 89 -26.90 11.76 -21.98
N LEU A 90 -26.88 10.56 -22.56
CA LEU A 90 -27.57 10.25 -23.82
C LEU A 90 -29.10 10.27 -23.64
N ALA A 91 -29.62 9.73 -22.54
CA ALA A 91 -31.04 9.78 -22.20
C ALA A 91 -31.53 11.23 -22.10
N ARG A 92 -30.76 12.11 -21.42
CA ARG A 92 -31.06 13.55 -21.36
C ARG A 92 -31.05 14.20 -22.75
N ALA A 93 -30.08 13.87 -23.59
CA ALA A 93 -29.98 14.45 -24.94
C ALA A 93 -31.14 14.00 -25.86
N LEU A 94 -31.62 12.77 -25.68
CA LEU A 94 -32.77 12.22 -26.42
C LEU A 94 -34.13 12.57 -25.80
N GLY A 95 -34.17 13.27 -24.66
CA GLY A 95 -35.40 13.61 -23.95
C GLY A 95 -36.07 12.40 -23.27
N LEU A 96 -35.31 11.33 -23.02
CA LEU A 96 -35.76 10.12 -22.33
C LEU A 96 -35.52 10.26 -20.81
N PRO A 97 -36.36 9.62 -19.97
CA PRO A 97 -36.19 9.64 -18.52
C PRO A 97 -34.89 8.92 -18.12
N VAL A 98 -34.12 9.53 -17.20
CA VAL A 98 -32.93 8.90 -16.62
C VAL A 98 -33.38 7.86 -15.59
N PRO A 99 -32.87 6.62 -15.63
CA PRO A 99 -33.22 5.59 -14.66
C PRO A 99 -32.74 5.98 -13.25
N ASP A 100 -33.63 5.89 -12.26
CA ASP A 100 -33.30 6.12 -10.85
C ASP A 100 -32.54 4.92 -10.29
N ARG A 101 -31.33 5.16 -9.80
CA ARG A 101 -30.37 4.14 -9.34
C ARG A 101 -29.95 4.49 -7.91
N SER A 102 -30.92 4.51 -6.98
CA SER A 102 -30.72 4.65 -5.53
C SER A 102 -30.27 3.35 -4.89
#